data_AF-A0A9D6CIA6-F1
#
_entry.id   AF-A0A9D6CIA6-F1
#
_cell.length_a   1.000
_cell.length_b   1.000
_cell.length_c   1.000
_cell.angle_alpha   90.00
_cell.angle_beta   90.00
_cell.angle_gamma   90.00
#
_symmetry.space_group_name_H-M   'P 1'
#
loop_
_entity.id
_entity.type
_entity.pdbx_description
1 polymer ?
#
loop_
_entity_poly.entity_id
_entity_poly.type
_entity_poly.pdbx_seq_one_letter_code
_entity_poly.pdbx_strand_id
1 'polypeptide(L)'
;MNPIAKALRFWNTVRWLKPVQVYGRVRFRLARPRPDLRPAPAPRAMTGTWAEPARREQSLVAPTQMRFLNEERDLDVHGWDNKDLAKLWRYNQHYFDDLCAFGAAARTAWHHELIARWMRECPPGKGTAWEPYPTSLRIVNWIKWLRAGNEPVEGMLDSLAAQARFLTRRLEWHLLGNHLFVNAKALVIAGLFFEGPEADAWRETGWRILRAEIPEQILEDGGQFERSPMYHALAVEDMLDLLNAMRAWPGVCAEPDERSVAARIDAMRRFLRGVCHPDGEVAFFNDSVGGVAPTLAELEAYAVRLGFPKDGFPNDRFPNDSSGAAPAPRVAHFAASGVARLEAADAVAIVDVGEVGPDYLPGHAHADTLSFELSIGARRVLVNSGISQYGLGPERLRQRGTAAHNTVTIAGADSSEVWGGFRVARRARVSGVAVGSTEHECRARGTHDGFRRLSGGGTHTRGWVLSGECLLTVIDEVEGGDQAESHWHFAPGFELSLGSDPACLLATDGEITVELKAEGAEWRVTRSTYSPRFGVSLPNAKAVARFSGRTVRISIGWRPCASSSSQTTSRQR
;
A
#
# COMPACT_ATOMS: atom_id res chain seq x y z
N MET A 1 19.65 -12.37 23.37
CA MET A 1 19.83 -10.90 23.43
C MET A 1 19.97 -10.49 24.87
N ASN A 2 21.02 -9.74 25.24
CA ASN A 2 21.21 -9.27 26.62
C ASN A 2 20.01 -8.40 27.05
N PRO A 3 19.52 -8.50 28.32
CA PRO A 3 18.46 -7.65 28.86
C PRO A 3 18.56 -6.16 28.54
N ILE A 4 19.77 -5.59 28.56
CA ILE A 4 20.00 -4.17 28.24
C ILE A 4 19.62 -3.86 26.79
N ALA A 5 20.07 -4.69 25.84
CA ALA A 5 19.75 -4.51 24.42
C ALA A 5 18.24 -4.64 24.15
N LYS A 6 17.55 -5.54 24.87
CA LYS A 6 16.09 -5.64 24.83
C LYS A 6 15.43 -4.38 25.37
N ALA A 7 15.85 -3.88 26.53
CA ALA A 7 15.31 -2.66 27.12
C ALA A 7 15.50 -1.44 26.20
N LEU A 8 16.69 -1.26 25.62
CA LEU A 8 16.98 -0.20 24.65
C LEU A 8 16.11 -0.31 23.41
N ARG A 9 15.90 -1.51 22.87
CA ARG A 9 15.01 -1.74 21.72
C ARG A 9 13.57 -1.32 22.04
N PHE A 10 13.07 -1.68 23.22
CA PHE A 10 11.74 -1.26 23.66
C PHE A 10 11.66 0.26 23.83
N TRP A 11 12.63 0.88 24.50
CA TRP A 11 12.70 2.34 24.65
C TRP A 11 12.65 3.07 23.30
N ASN A 12 13.50 2.64 22.34
CA ASN A 12 13.55 3.21 20.99
C ASN A 12 12.27 2.97 20.17
N THR A 13 11.40 2.05 20.61
CA THR A 13 10.07 1.84 20.02
C THR A 13 9.03 2.75 20.67
N VAL A 14 8.94 2.76 22.02
CA VAL A 14 7.81 3.37 22.74
C VAL A 14 7.96 4.88 22.97
N ARG A 15 9.18 5.43 22.94
CA ARG A 15 9.43 6.86 23.20
C ARG A 15 8.73 7.81 22.21
N TRP A 16 8.31 7.27 21.07
CA TRP A 16 7.63 8.02 20.01
C TRP A 16 6.11 8.00 20.13
N LEU A 17 5.54 7.21 21.04
CA LEU A 17 4.09 7.13 21.19
C LEU A 17 3.53 8.48 21.62
N LYS A 18 2.49 8.94 20.92
CA LYS A 18 1.73 10.11 21.34
C LYS A 18 1.00 9.79 22.66
N PRO A 19 0.83 10.75 23.59
CA PRO A 19 0.09 10.52 24.83
C PRO A 19 -1.30 9.88 24.62
N VAL A 20 -2.00 10.27 23.54
CA VAL A 20 -3.29 9.69 23.14
C VAL A 20 -3.26 8.19 22.87
N GLN A 21 -2.15 7.67 22.35
CA GLN A 21 -2.02 6.23 22.12
C GLN A 21 -1.96 5.46 23.45
N VAL A 22 -1.40 6.07 24.50
CA VAL A 22 -1.25 5.46 25.82
C VAL A 22 -2.58 5.50 26.58
N TYR A 23 -3.14 6.70 26.84
CA TYR A 23 -4.40 6.79 27.57
C TYR A 23 -5.57 6.19 26.76
N GLY A 24 -5.53 6.29 25.44
CA GLY A 24 -6.50 5.66 24.54
C GLY A 24 -6.48 4.14 24.67
N ARG A 25 -5.30 3.53 24.83
CA ARG A 25 -5.18 2.06 25.02
C ARG A 25 -5.76 1.62 26.35
N VAL A 26 -5.51 2.40 27.42
CA VAL A 26 -6.10 2.14 28.74
C VAL A 26 -7.62 2.25 28.66
N ARG A 27 -8.14 3.36 28.11
CA ARG A 27 -9.58 3.57 27.89
C ARG A 27 -10.20 2.45 27.08
N PHE A 28 -9.59 2.03 25.97
CA PHE A 28 -10.12 0.99 25.09
C PHE A 28 -10.20 -0.38 25.78
N ARG A 29 -9.26 -0.70 26.68
CA ARG A 29 -9.27 -1.96 27.45
C ARG A 29 -10.30 -1.95 28.59
N LEU A 30 -10.50 -0.81 29.23
CA LEU A 30 -11.39 -0.67 30.39
C LEU A 30 -12.84 -0.40 29.97
N ALA A 31 -13.06 0.35 28.89
CA ALA A 31 -14.40 0.67 28.39
C ALA A 31 -15.02 -0.55 27.71
N ARG A 32 -16.03 -1.14 28.34
CA ARG A 32 -16.84 -2.24 27.80
C ARG A 32 -18.28 -1.78 27.59
N PRO A 33 -18.53 -0.94 26.57
CA PRO A 33 -19.87 -0.43 26.30
C PRO A 33 -20.82 -1.58 25.97
N ARG A 34 -22.02 -1.55 26.55
CA ARG A 34 -23.12 -2.41 26.08
C ARG A 34 -23.63 -1.86 24.73
N PRO A 35 -23.90 -2.72 23.73
CA PRO A 35 -24.57 -2.32 22.50
C PRO A 35 -25.92 -1.69 22.79
N ASP A 36 -26.29 -0.69 21.99
CA ASP A 36 -27.59 -0.03 22.04
C ASP A 36 -28.39 -0.43 20.79
N LEU A 37 -29.47 -1.19 21.03
CA LEU A 37 -30.30 -1.84 20.00
C LEU A 37 -31.65 -1.15 19.81
N ARG A 38 -31.80 0.10 20.24
CA ARG A 38 -33.00 0.89 19.93
C ARG A 38 -33.21 0.96 18.41
N PRO A 39 -34.45 1.16 17.93
CA PRO A 39 -34.72 1.33 16.51
C PRO A 39 -33.80 2.38 15.86
N ALA A 40 -33.49 2.19 14.59
CA ALA A 40 -32.71 3.13 13.81
C ALA A 40 -33.46 4.46 13.65
N PRO A 41 -32.73 5.58 13.54
CA PRO A 41 -33.30 6.77 12.91
C PRO A 41 -33.75 6.44 11.48
N ALA A 42 -34.65 7.26 10.92
CA ALA A 42 -35.07 7.08 9.55
C ALA A 42 -33.88 7.29 8.58
N PRO A 43 -33.81 6.55 7.46
CA PRO A 43 -32.89 6.87 6.38
C PRO A 43 -33.23 8.24 5.79
N ARG A 44 -32.20 9.04 5.54
CA ARG A 44 -32.32 10.35 4.92
C ARG A 44 -32.60 10.20 3.42
N ALA A 45 -33.61 10.91 2.93
CA ALA A 45 -33.87 11.00 1.50
C ALA A 45 -32.64 11.53 0.75
N MET A 46 -32.21 10.80 -0.28
CA MET A 46 -31.10 11.20 -1.14
C MET A 46 -31.58 12.27 -2.12
N THR A 47 -31.00 13.46 -2.06
CA THR A 47 -31.37 14.59 -2.92
C THR A 47 -30.34 14.90 -4.00
N GLY A 48 -29.15 14.30 -3.91
CA GLY A 48 -28.09 14.44 -4.91
C GLY A 48 -27.83 13.16 -5.68
N THR A 49 -26.57 12.93 -6.06
CA THR A 49 -26.16 11.81 -6.91
C THR A 49 -25.26 10.83 -6.16
N TRP A 50 -25.40 9.55 -6.48
CA TRP A 50 -24.54 8.49 -5.99
C TRP A 50 -23.87 7.80 -7.17
N ALA A 51 -22.54 7.85 -7.21
CA ALA A 51 -21.74 7.15 -8.21
C ALA A 51 -21.48 5.70 -7.76
N GLU A 52 -21.38 4.77 -8.72
CA GLU A 52 -20.94 3.40 -8.42
C GLU A 52 -19.53 3.43 -7.80
N PRO A 53 -19.32 2.88 -6.58
CA PRO A 53 -18.03 2.88 -5.91
C PRO A 53 -16.94 2.12 -6.67
N ALA A 54 -15.69 2.24 -6.23
CA ALA A 54 -14.61 1.40 -6.73
C ALA A 54 -14.93 -0.08 -6.48
N ARG A 55 -14.75 -0.91 -7.50
CA ARG A 55 -15.03 -2.35 -7.42
C ARG A 55 -13.85 -3.13 -6.84
N ARG A 56 -14.17 -4.17 -6.08
CA ARG A 56 -13.20 -5.15 -5.53
C ARG A 56 -13.21 -6.44 -6.34
N GLU A 57 -12.15 -7.24 -6.17
CA GLU A 57 -12.16 -8.63 -6.66
C GLU A 57 -13.28 -9.42 -5.96
N GLN A 58 -13.89 -10.36 -6.69
CA GLN A 58 -14.90 -11.26 -6.11
C GLN A 58 -14.27 -12.09 -4.99
N SER A 59 -14.89 -12.03 -3.81
CA SER A 59 -14.47 -12.81 -2.65
C SER A 59 -15.51 -13.86 -2.24
N LEU A 60 -16.78 -13.71 -2.62
CA LEU A 60 -17.81 -14.73 -2.40
C LEU A 60 -17.89 -15.64 -3.65
N VAL A 61 -17.27 -16.81 -3.58
CA VAL A 61 -17.15 -17.75 -4.72
C VAL A 61 -18.29 -18.77 -4.79
N ALA A 62 -18.97 -19.00 -3.67
CA ALA A 62 -20.22 -19.75 -3.56
C ALA A 62 -21.06 -19.14 -2.40
N PRO A 63 -22.32 -19.55 -2.18
CA PRO A 63 -23.18 -18.93 -1.15
C PRO A 63 -22.58 -18.82 0.26
N THR A 64 -21.71 -19.76 0.64
CA THR A 64 -21.02 -19.80 1.95
C THR A 64 -19.49 -19.83 1.82
N GLN A 65 -18.95 -19.98 0.61
CA GLN A 65 -17.52 -20.13 0.36
C GLN A 65 -16.90 -18.78 0.01
N MET A 66 -15.89 -18.39 0.77
CA MET A 66 -15.21 -17.10 0.65
C MET A 66 -13.72 -17.28 0.37
N ARG A 67 -13.16 -16.44 -0.49
CA ARG A 67 -11.74 -16.37 -0.79
C ARG A 67 -11.17 -15.05 -0.28
N PHE A 68 -10.28 -15.12 0.70
CA PHE A 68 -9.54 -13.96 1.19
C PHE A 68 -8.06 -14.31 1.31
N LEU A 69 -7.16 -13.39 0.95
CA LEU A 69 -5.71 -13.59 1.08
C LEU A 69 -5.21 -14.86 0.35
N ASN A 70 -5.84 -15.17 -0.79
CA ASN A 70 -5.62 -16.41 -1.56
C ASN A 70 -5.94 -17.72 -0.82
N GLU A 71 -6.75 -17.65 0.25
CA GLU A 71 -7.25 -18.80 0.98
C GLU A 71 -8.78 -18.89 0.93
N GLU A 72 -9.29 -20.01 0.42
CA GLU A 72 -10.72 -20.32 0.44
C GLU A 72 -11.13 -21.02 1.73
N ARG A 73 -12.23 -20.58 2.33
CA ARG A 73 -12.85 -21.24 3.49
C ARG A 73 -14.36 -21.18 3.36
N ASP A 74 -15.00 -22.18 3.96
CA ASP A 74 -16.46 -22.28 4.03
C ASP A 74 -16.95 -21.75 5.38
N LEU A 75 -17.93 -20.83 5.32
CA LEU A 75 -18.62 -20.30 6.49
C LEU A 75 -19.35 -21.40 7.27
N ASP A 76 -19.86 -22.45 6.62
CA ASP A 76 -20.54 -23.57 7.30
C ASP A 76 -19.59 -24.41 8.15
N VAL A 77 -18.32 -24.47 7.76
CA VAL A 77 -17.28 -25.21 8.49
C VAL A 77 -16.68 -24.35 9.60
N HIS A 78 -16.36 -23.10 9.29
CA HIS A 78 -15.55 -22.26 10.17
C HIS A 78 -16.34 -21.20 10.94
N GLY A 79 -17.63 -21.01 10.67
CA GLY A 79 -18.45 -19.97 11.28
C GLY A 79 -17.84 -18.57 11.16
N TRP A 80 -18.28 -17.67 12.05
CA TRP A 80 -17.89 -16.26 12.04
C TRP A 80 -16.68 -15.91 12.92
N ASP A 81 -16.39 -16.69 13.97
CA ASP A 81 -15.35 -16.33 14.96
C ASP A 81 -14.52 -17.54 15.44
N ASN A 82 -14.40 -18.61 14.64
CA ASN A 82 -13.50 -19.72 14.97
C ASN A 82 -12.03 -19.22 14.99
N LYS A 83 -11.35 -19.51 16.10
CA LYS A 83 -9.99 -19.08 16.46
C LYS A 83 -8.88 -19.77 15.66
N ASP A 84 -9.19 -20.81 14.91
CA ASP A 84 -8.24 -21.55 14.07
C ASP A 84 -7.84 -20.79 12.81
N LEU A 85 -8.62 -19.79 12.39
CA LEU A 85 -8.29 -18.94 11.25
C LEU A 85 -7.53 -17.69 11.70
N ALA A 86 -6.59 -17.25 10.85
CA ALA A 86 -5.83 -16.03 11.08
C ALA A 86 -6.76 -14.81 11.24
N LYS A 87 -6.41 -13.92 12.18
CA LYS A 87 -7.21 -12.74 12.50
C LYS A 87 -7.49 -11.85 11.27
N LEU A 88 -6.53 -11.69 10.36
CA LEU A 88 -6.73 -10.91 9.14
C LEU A 88 -7.76 -11.56 8.19
N TRP A 89 -7.75 -12.89 8.07
CA TRP A 89 -8.75 -13.60 7.28
C TRP A 89 -10.15 -13.35 7.86
N ARG A 90 -10.29 -13.42 9.19
CA ARG A 90 -11.54 -13.09 9.91
C ARG A 90 -11.99 -11.66 9.73
N TYR A 91 -11.05 -10.72 9.69
CA TYR A 91 -11.39 -9.34 9.40
C TYR A 91 -12.04 -9.21 8.02
N ASN A 92 -11.43 -9.78 6.97
CA ASN A 92 -11.99 -9.74 5.62
C ASN A 92 -13.40 -10.36 5.53
N GLN A 93 -13.62 -11.48 6.24
CA GLN A 93 -14.95 -12.10 6.36
C GLN A 93 -16.03 -11.14 6.90
N HIS A 94 -15.63 -10.16 7.70
CA HIS A 94 -16.55 -9.19 8.32
C HIS A 94 -16.61 -7.83 7.60
N TYR A 95 -15.83 -7.61 6.54
CA TYR A 95 -15.84 -6.35 5.79
C TYR A 95 -17.02 -6.24 4.84
N PHE A 96 -17.46 -7.37 4.26
CA PHE A 96 -18.48 -7.41 3.22
C PHE A 96 -18.06 -6.69 1.92
N ASP A 97 -16.78 -6.76 1.55
CA ASP A 97 -16.26 -6.15 0.31
C ASP A 97 -16.90 -6.74 -0.96
N ASP A 98 -17.37 -7.99 -0.93
CA ASP A 98 -18.05 -8.61 -2.08
C ASP A 98 -19.33 -7.88 -2.50
N LEU A 99 -19.96 -7.12 -1.59
CA LEU A 99 -21.12 -6.29 -1.89
C LEU A 99 -20.82 -5.21 -2.95
N CYS A 100 -19.54 -4.85 -3.09
CA CYS A 100 -19.04 -3.89 -4.08
C CYS A 100 -18.13 -4.57 -5.12
N ALA A 101 -18.10 -5.89 -5.21
CA ALA A 101 -17.19 -6.59 -6.11
C ALA A 101 -17.68 -6.63 -7.57
N PHE A 102 -16.77 -6.93 -8.49
CA PHE A 102 -17.15 -7.26 -9.86
C PHE A 102 -18.21 -8.38 -9.89
N GLY A 103 -19.28 -8.16 -10.66
CA GLY A 103 -20.40 -9.08 -10.77
C GLY A 103 -21.30 -9.17 -9.52
N ALA A 104 -21.21 -8.25 -8.56
CA ALA A 104 -22.00 -8.26 -7.32
C ALA A 104 -23.52 -8.37 -7.56
N ALA A 105 -24.05 -7.71 -8.60
CA ALA A 105 -25.48 -7.75 -8.94
C ALA A 105 -25.99 -9.18 -9.25
N ALA A 106 -25.12 -10.07 -9.76
CA ALA A 106 -25.49 -11.47 -9.99
C ALA A 106 -25.54 -12.30 -8.67
N ARG A 107 -25.02 -11.75 -7.57
CA ARG A 107 -24.93 -12.41 -6.26
C ARG A 107 -25.83 -11.76 -5.20
N THR A 108 -26.73 -10.85 -5.56
CA THR A 108 -27.64 -10.16 -4.62
C THR A 108 -28.39 -11.11 -3.69
N ALA A 109 -28.85 -12.27 -4.18
CA ALA A 109 -29.51 -13.27 -3.34
C ALA A 109 -28.58 -13.87 -2.27
N TRP A 110 -27.31 -14.12 -2.62
CA TRP A 110 -26.31 -14.61 -1.66
C TRP A 110 -25.94 -13.52 -0.66
N HIS A 111 -25.82 -12.27 -1.11
CA HIS A 111 -25.56 -11.12 -0.24
C HIS A 111 -26.67 -10.92 0.78
N HIS A 112 -27.93 -11.00 0.35
CA HIS A 112 -29.09 -10.90 1.23
C HIS A 112 -29.05 -11.96 2.33
N GLU A 113 -28.85 -13.24 1.97
CA GLU A 113 -28.76 -14.31 2.97
C GLU A 113 -27.53 -14.16 3.87
N LEU A 114 -26.38 -13.75 3.33
CA LEU A 114 -25.16 -13.56 4.10
C LEU A 114 -25.32 -12.46 5.18
N ILE A 115 -25.95 -11.34 4.82
CA ILE A 115 -26.27 -10.25 5.74
C ILE A 115 -27.27 -10.73 6.82
N ALA A 116 -28.34 -11.41 6.42
CA ALA A 116 -29.33 -11.97 7.34
C ALA A 116 -28.68 -12.94 8.34
N ARG A 117 -27.85 -13.86 7.84
CA ARG A 117 -27.11 -14.81 8.65
C ARG A 117 -26.13 -14.13 9.60
N TRP A 118 -25.39 -13.14 9.13
CA TRP A 118 -24.48 -12.37 9.98
C TRP A 118 -25.23 -11.71 11.15
N MET A 119 -26.39 -11.10 10.90
CA MET A 119 -27.20 -10.48 11.97
C MET A 119 -27.72 -11.50 12.98
N ARG A 120 -28.10 -12.70 12.54
CA ARG A 120 -28.54 -13.79 13.43
C ARG A 120 -27.39 -14.37 14.26
N GLU A 121 -26.21 -14.54 13.65
CA GLU A 121 -25.12 -15.35 14.21
C GLU A 121 -23.98 -14.54 14.83
N CYS A 122 -23.91 -13.21 14.62
CA CYS A 122 -22.90 -12.33 15.21
C CYS A 122 -23.50 -11.41 16.28
N PRO A 123 -23.52 -11.81 17.57
CA PRO A 123 -24.18 -11.05 18.62
C PRO A 123 -23.57 -9.65 18.79
N PRO A 124 -24.40 -8.61 18.97
CA PRO A 124 -23.92 -7.24 19.16
C PRO A 124 -22.81 -7.10 20.22
N GLY A 125 -21.75 -6.37 19.85
CA GLY A 125 -20.62 -6.05 20.72
C GLY A 125 -19.68 -7.21 21.06
N LYS A 126 -19.80 -8.37 20.40
CA LYS A 126 -18.96 -9.55 20.67
C LYS A 126 -18.11 -9.97 19.47
N GLY A 127 -16.97 -10.59 19.76
CA GLY A 127 -16.11 -11.25 18.79
C GLY A 127 -15.44 -10.29 17.79
N THR A 128 -14.79 -10.89 16.79
CA THR A 128 -14.10 -10.16 15.72
C THR A 128 -15.06 -9.27 14.90
N ALA A 129 -16.31 -9.72 14.72
CA ALA A 129 -17.34 -9.01 13.96
C ALA A 129 -17.61 -7.56 14.44
N TRP A 130 -17.47 -7.32 15.75
CA TRP A 130 -17.74 -6.04 16.40
C TRP A 130 -16.47 -5.30 16.83
N GLU A 131 -15.30 -5.69 16.36
CA GLU A 131 -14.10 -4.86 16.49
C GLU A 131 -14.23 -3.62 15.58
N PRO A 132 -13.63 -2.47 15.95
CA PRO A 132 -13.94 -1.20 15.30
C PRO A 132 -13.59 -1.18 13.81
N TYR A 133 -12.43 -1.72 13.42
CA TYR A 133 -12.00 -1.73 12.02
C TYR A 133 -12.95 -2.53 11.11
N PRO A 134 -13.26 -3.83 11.37
CA PRO A 134 -14.25 -4.55 10.58
C PRO A 134 -15.65 -3.91 10.59
N THR A 135 -16.07 -3.37 11.74
CA THR A 135 -17.36 -2.67 11.85
C THR A 135 -17.43 -1.45 10.95
N SER A 136 -16.33 -0.70 10.86
CA SER A 136 -16.25 0.52 10.06
C SER A 136 -16.39 0.21 8.57
N LEU A 137 -15.65 -0.79 8.07
CA LEU A 137 -15.75 -1.21 6.66
C LEU A 137 -17.14 -1.77 6.33
N ARG A 138 -17.72 -2.58 7.22
CA ARG A 138 -19.06 -3.15 7.02
C ARG A 138 -20.16 -2.10 6.97
N ILE A 139 -20.14 -1.10 7.86
CA ILE A 139 -21.11 0.03 7.82
C ILE A 139 -21.09 0.67 6.43
N VAL A 140 -19.90 0.96 5.91
CA VAL A 140 -19.75 1.62 4.61
C VAL A 140 -20.20 0.71 3.47
N ASN A 141 -19.77 -0.55 3.45
CA ASN A 141 -20.13 -1.49 2.38
C ASN A 141 -21.63 -1.83 2.35
N TRP A 142 -22.28 -1.92 3.51
CA TRP A 142 -23.74 -2.09 3.59
C TRP A 142 -24.49 -0.87 3.07
N ILE A 143 -24.03 0.34 3.38
CA ILE A 143 -24.61 1.58 2.82
C ILE A 143 -24.40 1.63 1.30
N LYS A 144 -23.19 1.32 0.81
CA LYS A 144 -22.91 1.21 -0.64
C LYS A 144 -23.86 0.23 -1.33
N TRP A 145 -24.11 -0.94 -0.72
CA TRP A 145 -25.03 -1.96 -1.24
C TRP A 145 -26.48 -1.47 -1.31
N LEU A 146 -26.97 -0.78 -0.26
CA LEU A 146 -28.30 -0.15 -0.27
C LEU A 146 -28.40 0.98 -1.31
N ARG A 147 -27.30 1.69 -1.58
CA ARG A 147 -27.25 2.75 -2.61
C ARG A 147 -27.11 2.22 -4.03
N ALA A 148 -26.73 0.95 -4.20
CA ALA A 148 -26.81 0.25 -5.48
C ALA A 148 -28.25 -0.18 -5.84
N GLY A 149 -29.26 0.18 -5.03
CA GLY A 149 -30.67 -0.10 -5.30
C GLY A 149 -31.19 -1.42 -4.74
N ASN A 150 -30.43 -2.09 -3.86
CA ASN A 150 -30.87 -3.30 -3.20
C ASN A 150 -31.81 -2.97 -2.03
N GLU A 151 -32.86 -3.78 -1.86
CA GLU A 151 -33.78 -3.67 -0.73
C GLU A 151 -33.08 -4.05 0.60
N PRO A 152 -33.37 -3.35 1.70
CA PRO A 152 -32.78 -3.68 2.99
C PRO A 152 -33.27 -5.05 3.48
N VAL A 153 -32.33 -5.86 3.96
CA VAL A 153 -32.66 -7.08 4.72
C VAL A 153 -33.44 -6.68 5.98
N GLU A 154 -34.41 -7.48 6.41
CA GLU A 154 -35.17 -7.23 7.64
C GLU A 154 -34.22 -7.02 8.84
N GLY A 155 -34.40 -5.90 9.57
CA GLY A 155 -33.54 -5.51 10.70
C GLY A 155 -32.18 -4.90 10.33
N MET A 156 -31.84 -4.79 9.03
CA MET A 156 -30.55 -4.26 8.57
C MET A 156 -30.31 -2.81 9.00
N LEU A 157 -31.35 -1.96 8.94
CA LEU A 157 -31.23 -0.55 9.33
C LEU A 157 -30.98 -0.40 10.85
N ASP A 158 -31.71 -1.15 11.68
CA ASP A 158 -31.49 -1.21 13.14
C ASP A 158 -30.08 -1.71 13.47
N SER A 159 -29.62 -2.74 12.76
CA SER A 159 -28.26 -3.26 12.89
C SER A 159 -27.20 -2.23 12.50
N LEU A 160 -27.39 -1.49 11.40
CA LEU A 160 -26.48 -0.40 10.98
C LEU A 160 -26.40 0.70 12.05
N ALA A 161 -27.54 1.13 12.60
CA ALA A 161 -27.56 2.12 13.67
C ALA A 161 -26.86 1.59 14.94
N ALA A 162 -27.11 0.34 15.33
CA ALA A 162 -26.42 -0.28 16.47
C ALA A 162 -24.89 -0.35 16.28
N GLN A 163 -24.44 -0.64 15.06
CA GLN A 163 -23.03 -0.63 14.68
C GLN A 163 -22.41 0.78 14.80
N ALA A 164 -23.06 1.81 14.29
CA ALA A 164 -22.61 3.21 14.41
C ALA A 164 -22.55 3.70 15.86
N ARG A 165 -23.57 3.38 16.68
CA ARG A 165 -23.59 3.66 18.13
C ARG A 165 -22.43 2.99 18.85
N PHE A 166 -22.18 1.72 18.54
CA PHE A 166 -21.11 0.96 19.17
C PHE A 166 -19.73 1.50 18.77
N LEU A 167 -19.53 1.80 17.47
CA LEU A 167 -18.29 2.35 16.94
C LEU A 167 -17.93 3.69 17.57
N THR A 168 -18.92 4.60 17.72
CA THR A 168 -18.74 5.90 18.39
C THR A 168 -18.14 5.76 19.80
N ARG A 169 -18.43 4.66 20.51
CA ARG A 169 -17.92 4.37 21.86
C ARG A 169 -16.59 3.61 21.88
N ARG A 170 -16.11 3.15 20.72
CA ARG A 170 -14.96 2.24 20.56
C ARG A 170 -13.93 2.71 19.53
N LEU A 171 -13.88 4.01 19.22
CA LEU A 171 -12.87 4.63 18.36
C LEU A 171 -11.42 4.22 18.74
N GLU A 172 -10.60 3.93 17.73
CA GLU A 172 -9.25 3.37 17.86
C GLU A 172 -8.16 4.43 18.09
N TRP A 173 -8.38 5.34 19.07
CA TRP A 173 -7.40 6.37 19.50
C TRP A 173 -6.02 5.82 19.90
N HIS A 174 -5.96 4.54 20.21
CA HIS A 174 -4.74 3.83 20.60
C HIS A 174 -3.90 3.33 19.42
N LEU A 175 -4.49 3.32 18.21
CA LEU A 175 -3.82 2.96 16.96
C LEU A 175 -3.54 4.22 16.13
N LEU A 176 -4.51 5.16 16.05
CA LEU A 176 -4.46 6.32 15.14
C LEU A 176 -4.37 5.86 13.66
N GLY A 177 -3.88 6.73 12.77
CA GLY A 177 -3.60 6.40 11.36
C GLY A 177 -4.84 5.89 10.62
N ASN A 178 -4.62 4.95 9.70
CA ASN A 178 -5.70 4.36 8.91
C ASN A 178 -6.87 3.81 9.75
N HIS A 179 -6.61 3.28 10.95
CA HIS A 179 -7.65 2.73 11.83
C HIS A 179 -8.62 3.81 12.31
N LEU A 180 -8.09 4.89 12.89
CA LEU A 180 -8.92 5.99 13.37
C LEU A 180 -9.61 6.72 12.21
N PHE A 181 -8.93 6.85 11.07
CA PHE A 181 -9.48 7.45 9.86
C PHE A 181 -10.72 6.67 9.37
N VAL A 182 -10.60 5.35 9.21
CA VAL A 182 -11.68 4.49 8.74
C VAL A 182 -12.85 4.46 9.75
N ASN A 183 -12.57 4.49 11.06
CA ASN A 183 -13.62 4.65 12.06
C ASN A 183 -14.41 5.96 11.86
N ALA A 184 -13.71 7.07 11.64
CA ALA A 184 -14.33 8.37 11.46
C ALA A 184 -15.11 8.46 10.14
N LYS A 185 -14.56 7.91 9.05
CA LYS A 185 -15.25 7.79 7.74
C LYS A 185 -16.59 7.08 7.89
N ALA A 186 -16.61 5.93 8.57
CA ALA A 186 -17.83 5.16 8.76
C ALA A 186 -18.91 5.95 9.53
N LEU A 187 -18.52 6.72 10.55
CA LEU A 187 -19.45 7.58 11.29
C LEU A 187 -19.98 8.75 10.46
N VAL A 188 -19.15 9.37 9.62
CA VAL A 188 -19.60 10.38 8.66
C VAL A 188 -20.63 9.81 7.70
N ILE A 189 -20.32 8.69 7.04
CA ILE A 189 -21.21 8.09 6.04
C ILE A 189 -22.52 7.62 6.70
N ALA A 190 -22.47 7.00 7.88
CA ALA A 190 -23.68 6.64 8.62
C ALA A 190 -24.52 7.86 9.02
N GLY A 191 -23.89 8.94 9.47
CA GLY A 191 -24.58 10.18 9.86
C GLY A 191 -25.05 11.06 8.69
N LEU A 192 -24.59 10.77 7.47
CA LEU A 192 -25.17 11.32 6.23
C LEU A 192 -26.35 10.46 5.76
N PHE A 193 -26.23 9.13 5.86
CA PHE A 193 -27.25 8.17 5.44
C PHE A 193 -28.52 8.20 6.30
N PHE A 194 -28.40 8.39 7.61
CA PHE A 194 -29.54 8.53 8.53
C PHE A 194 -29.86 10.01 8.80
N GLU A 195 -31.08 10.29 9.26
CA GLU A 195 -31.50 11.63 9.69
C GLU A 195 -31.79 11.74 11.20
N GLY A 196 -31.84 12.98 11.68
CA GLY A 196 -32.13 13.32 13.06
C GLY A 196 -30.89 13.50 13.96
N PRO A 197 -31.09 13.95 15.22
CA PRO A 197 -30.01 14.42 16.09
C PRO A 197 -28.95 13.35 16.41
N GLU A 198 -29.34 12.09 16.45
CA GLU A 198 -28.41 10.98 16.68
C GLU A 198 -27.46 10.79 15.49
N ALA A 199 -27.99 10.82 14.26
CA ALA A 199 -27.19 10.73 13.04
C ALA A 199 -26.26 11.95 12.88
N ASP A 200 -26.76 13.13 13.23
CA ASP A 200 -25.97 14.37 13.26
C ASP A 200 -24.77 14.25 14.21
N ALA A 201 -24.96 13.69 15.41
CA ALA A 201 -23.88 13.48 16.36
C ALA A 201 -22.81 12.48 15.88
N TRP A 202 -23.19 11.42 15.15
CA TRP A 202 -22.22 10.51 14.52
C TRP A 202 -21.41 11.25 13.45
N ARG A 203 -22.09 11.99 12.56
CA ARG A 203 -21.46 12.78 11.50
C ARG A 203 -20.48 13.80 12.06
N GLU A 204 -20.88 14.57 13.07
CA GLU A 204 -20.04 15.57 13.72
C GLU A 204 -18.83 14.94 14.41
N THR A 205 -19.01 13.78 15.07
CA THR A 205 -17.90 13.03 15.67
C THR A 205 -16.89 12.61 14.61
N GLY A 206 -17.37 12.05 13.48
CA GLY A 206 -16.53 11.64 12.37
C GLY A 206 -15.79 12.83 11.75
N TRP A 207 -16.49 13.91 11.42
CA TRP A 207 -15.85 15.10 10.83
C TRP A 207 -14.88 15.80 11.78
N ARG A 208 -15.16 15.85 13.08
CA ARG A 208 -14.20 16.38 14.06
C ARG A 208 -12.88 15.62 14.02
N ILE A 209 -12.91 14.31 13.81
CA ILE A 209 -11.69 13.49 13.68
C ILE A 209 -11.05 13.73 12.32
N LEU A 210 -11.81 13.61 11.23
CA LEU A 210 -11.28 13.77 9.86
C LEU A 210 -10.68 15.16 9.61
N ARG A 211 -11.22 16.23 10.20
CA ARG A 211 -10.62 17.57 10.10
C ARG A 211 -9.22 17.65 10.71
N ALA A 212 -8.90 16.79 11.69
CA ALA A 212 -7.55 16.67 12.24
C ALA A 212 -6.70 15.66 11.47
N GLU A 213 -7.29 14.53 11.05
CA GLU A 213 -6.56 13.42 10.44
C GLU A 213 -6.27 13.62 8.94
N ILE A 214 -7.14 14.28 8.17
CA ILE A 214 -6.88 14.57 6.74
C ILE A 214 -5.56 15.35 6.55
N PRO A 215 -5.33 16.50 7.20
CA PRO A 215 -4.07 17.24 7.03
C PRO A 215 -2.87 16.58 7.72
N GLU A 216 -3.06 15.70 8.71
CA GLU A 216 -1.98 14.91 9.33
C GLU A 216 -1.53 13.75 8.43
N GLN A 217 -2.49 13.05 7.79
CA GLN A 217 -2.25 11.81 7.08
C GLN A 217 -2.04 11.99 5.58
N ILE A 218 -2.57 13.06 4.98
CA ILE A 218 -2.39 13.37 3.55
C ILE A 218 -1.40 14.53 3.46
N LEU A 219 -0.20 14.23 2.99
CA LEU A 219 0.91 15.17 2.89
C LEU A 219 0.67 16.21 1.78
N GLU A 220 1.49 17.26 1.76
CA GLU A 220 1.36 18.36 0.81
C GLU A 220 1.44 17.94 -0.67
N ASP A 221 2.17 16.86 -0.95
CA ASP A 221 2.32 16.26 -2.28
C ASP A 221 1.27 15.18 -2.58
N GLY A 222 0.29 15.01 -1.70
CA GLY A 222 -0.83 14.08 -1.83
C GLY A 222 -0.58 12.68 -1.31
N GLY A 223 0.66 12.30 -0.98
CA GLY A 223 0.92 10.96 -0.48
C GLY A 223 0.37 10.75 0.93
N GLN A 224 0.02 9.50 1.23
CA GLN A 224 -0.43 9.11 2.56
C GLN A 224 0.80 8.84 3.44
N PHE A 225 0.79 9.38 4.66
CA PHE A 225 1.97 9.45 5.54
C PHE A 225 2.57 8.09 5.97
N GLU A 226 1.85 6.97 5.86
CA GLU A 226 2.37 5.62 6.15
C GLU A 226 3.29 5.10 5.04
N ARG A 227 3.38 5.80 3.91
CA ARG A 227 4.35 5.55 2.82
C ARG A 227 4.28 4.15 2.23
N SER A 228 3.12 3.51 2.30
CA SER A 228 2.80 2.29 1.56
C SER A 228 1.90 2.64 0.37
N PRO A 229 2.30 2.33 -0.88
CA PRO A 229 1.46 2.52 -2.05
C PRO A 229 0.09 1.83 -1.97
N MET A 230 0.02 0.60 -1.43
CA MET A 230 -1.24 -0.11 -1.22
C MET A 230 -2.17 0.61 -0.22
N TYR A 231 -1.64 1.06 0.92
CA TYR A 231 -2.45 1.80 1.90
C TYR A 231 -2.84 3.19 1.39
N HIS A 232 -2.00 3.81 0.57
CA HIS A 232 -2.36 5.03 -0.13
C HIS A 232 -3.54 4.81 -1.09
N ALA A 233 -3.55 3.73 -1.88
CA ALA A 233 -4.68 3.39 -2.75
C ALA A 233 -5.99 3.19 -1.96
N LEU A 234 -5.93 2.54 -0.79
CA LEU A 234 -7.09 2.43 0.12
C LEU A 234 -7.54 3.82 0.62
N ALA A 235 -6.60 4.70 0.98
CA ALA A 235 -6.93 6.06 1.41
C ALA A 235 -7.54 6.92 0.28
N VAL A 236 -7.13 6.70 -0.98
CA VAL A 236 -7.77 7.33 -2.15
C VAL A 236 -9.23 6.89 -2.26
N GLU A 237 -9.51 5.59 -2.15
CA GLU A 237 -10.88 5.09 -2.12
C GLU A 237 -11.70 5.69 -0.96
N ASP A 238 -11.11 5.74 0.24
CA ASP A 238 -11.74 6.30 1.42
C ASP A 238 -12.18 7.76 1.22
N MET A 239 -11.32 8.57 0.57
CA MET A 239 -11.63 9.96 0.25
C MET A 239 -12.66 10.08 -0.88
N LEU A 240 -12.59 9.23 -1.91
CA LEU A 240 -13.61 9.17 -2.97
C LEU A 240 -14.99 8.78 -2.41
N ASP A 241 -15.05 7.84 -1.47
CA ASP A 241 -16.28 7.45 -0.77
C ASP A 241 -16.89 8.60 0.04
N LEU A 242 -16.05 9.37 0.74
CA LEU A 242 -16.50 10.57 1.47
C LEU A 242 -17.12 11.58 0.50
N LEU A 243 -16.45 11.86 -0.61
CA LEU A 243 -16.95 12.76 -1.64
C LEU A 243 -18.27 12.28 -2.25
N ASN A 244 -18.36 10.98 -2.55
CA ASN A 244 -19.57 10.36 -3.09
C ASN A 244 -20.75 10.51 -2.10
N ALA A 245 -20.51 10.22 -0.82
CA ALA A 245 -21.53 10.41 0.22
C ALA A 245 -21.93 11.89 0.39
N MET A 246 -20.98 12.83 0.37
CA MET A 246 -21.28 14.26 0.44
C MET A 246 -22.18 14.71 -0.72
N ARG A 247 -21.96 14.18 -1.92
CA ARG A 247 -22.75 14.50 -3.12
C ARG A 247 -24.11 13.82 -3.17
N ALA A 248 -24.29 12.69 -2.51
CA ALA A 248 -25.58 12.04 -2.40
C ALA A 248 -26.54 12.80 -1.47
N TRP A 249 -26.00 13.48 -0.45
CA TRP A 249 -26.76 14.29 0.50
C TRP A 249 -26.21 15.72 0.60
N PRO A 250 -26.31 16.51 -0.48
CA PRO A 250 -25.81 17.88 -0.51
C PRO A 250 -26.52 18.74 0.54
N GLY A 251 -25.79 19.70 1.12
CA GLY A 251 -26.33 20.64 2.10
C GLY A 251 -26.47 20.11 3.54
N VAL A 252 -26.24 18.81 3.79
CA VAL A 252 -26.24 18.23 5.14
C VAL A 252 -24.97 18.57 5.91
N CYS A 253 -23.86 18.81 5.20
CA CYS A 253 -22.59 19.19 5.78
C CYS A 253 -22.03 20.40 5.02
N ALA A 254 -21.82 21.51 5.73
CA ALA A 254 -21.19 22.70 5.15
C ALA A 254 -19.66 22.61 5.15
N GLU A 255 -19.07 21.96 6.16
CA GLU A 255 -17.62 21.93 6.38
C GLU A 255 -17.14 20.52 6.75
N PRO A 256 -16.11 19.94 6.10
CA PRO A 256 -15.42 20.51 4.94
C PRO A 256 -16.34 20.62 3.73
N ASP A 257 -16.12 21.63 2.89
CA ASP A 257 -16.85 21.76 1.64
C ASP A 257 -16.35 20.74 0.60
N GLU A 258 -17.20 20.42 -0.36
CA GLU A 258 -16.93 19.43 -1.42
C GLU A 258 -15.63 19.73 -2.21
N ARG A 259 -15.35 21.00 -2.51
CA ARG A 259 -14.20 21.39 -3.32
C ARG A 259 -12.90 21.14 -2.57
N SER A 260 -12.87 21.40 -1.26
CA SER A 260 -11.70 21.11 -0.43
C SER A 260 -11.35 19.61 -0.42
N VAL A 261 -12.36 18.74 -0.33
CA VAL A 261 -12.20 17.28 -0.39
C VAL A 261 -11.74 16.86 -1.78
N ALA A 262 -12.35 17.40 -2.84
CA ALA A 262 -11.97 17.09 -4.22
C ALA A 262 -10.54 17.50 -4.55
N ALA A 263 -10.09 18.67 -4.09
CA ALA A 263 -8.71 19.13 -4.28
C ALA A 263 -7.68 18.21 -3.58
N ARG A 264 -8.02 17.67 -2.40
CA ARG A 264 -7.17 16.66 -1.74
C ARG A 264 -7.12 15.36 -2.53
N ILE A 265 -8.26 14.89 -3.03
CA ILE A 265 -8.34 13.69 -3.88
C ILE A 265 -7.46 13.85 -5.13
N ASP A 266 -7.47 15.01 -5.79
CA ASP A 266 -6.61 15.25 -6.94
C ASP A 266 -5.11 15.14 -6.61
N ALA A 267 -4.66 15.74 -5.51
CA ALA A 267 -3.28 15.58 -5.06
C ALA A 267 -2.93 14.10 -4.80
N MET A 268 -3.83 13.36 -4.14
CA MET A 268 -3.64 11.94 -3.87
C MET A 268 -3.60 11.09 -5.16
N ARG A 269 -4.49 11.35 -6.13
CA ARG A 269 -4.48 10.67 -7.44
C ARG A 269 -3.16 10.89 -8.18
N ARG A 270 -2.62 12.12 -8.14
CA ARG A 270 -1.31 12.44 -8.73
C ARG A 270 -0.19 11.62 -8.08
N PHE A 271 -0.19 11.53 -6.74
CA PHE A 271 0.77 10.70 -6.02
C PHE A 271 0.63 9.21 -6.37
N LEU A 272 -0.59 8.67 -6.38
CA LEU A 272 -0.85 7.25 -6.70
C LEU A 272 -0.27 6.88 -8.08
N ARG A 273 -0.47 7.71 -9.11
CA ARG A 273 0.14 7.51 -10.44
C ARG A 273 1.67 7.52 -10.38
N GLY A 274 2.24 8.38 -9.54
CA GLY A 274 3.69 8.47 -9.32
C GLY A 274 4.30 7.19 -8.74
N VAL A 275 3.55 6.44 -7.94
CA VAL A 275 4.01 5.20 -7.27
C VAL A 275 3.50 3.91 -7.93
N CYS A 276 2.85 4.00 -9.09
CA CYS A 276 2.47 2.85 -9.92
C CYS A 276 3.48 2.60 -11.04
N HIS A 277 3.74 1.33 -11.32
CA HIS A 277 4.48 0.91 -12.51
C HIS A 277 3.65 1.12 -13.77
N PRO A 278 4.26 1.10 -14.97
CA PRO A 278 3.53 1.23 -16.23
C PRO A 278 2.53 0.10 -16.51
N ASP A 279 2.60 -1.02 -15.79
CA ASP A 279 1.58 -2.08 -15.80
C ASP A 279 0.27 -1.68 -15.07
N GLY A 280 0.25 -0.51 -14.42
CA GLY A 280 -0.90 0.02 -13.68
C GLY A 280 -1.00 -0.45 -12.23
N GLU A 281 -0.07 -1.31 -11.78
CA GLU A 281 -0.03 -1.85 -10.43
C GLU A 281 0.96 -1.06 -9.56
N VAL A 282 0.70 -1.02 -8.25
CA VAL A 282 1.54 -0.28 -7.29
C VAL A 282 2.95 -0.87 -7.16
N ALA A 283 3.92 -0.03 -6.81
CA ALA A 283 5.23 -0.47 -6.34
C ALA A 283 5.16 -1.07 -4.93
N PHE A 284 6.09 -1.97 -4.59
CA PHE A 284 6.04 -2.75 -3.33
C PHE A 284 6.98 -2.21 -2.24
N PHE A 285 6.93 -0.90 -2.01
CA PHE A 285 7.55 -0.26 -0.84
C PHE A 285 6.71 -0.51 0.41
N ASN A 286 7.37 -0.73 1.55
CA ASN A 286 6.71 -1.01 2.83
C ASN A 286 5.69 -2.18 2.70
N ASP A 287 4.60 -2.17 3.48
CA ASP A 287 3.51 -3.12 3.32
C ASP A 287 2.67 -2.82 2.08
N SER A 288 3.10 -3.28 0.90
CA SER A 288 2.38 -3.06 -0.36
C SER A 288 2.37 -4.31 -1.23
N VAL A 289 1.17 -4.68 -1.70
CA VAL A 289 0.90 -5.81 -2.61
C VAL A 289 -0.35 -5.52 -3.45
N GLY A 290 -0.54 -6.29 -4.53
CA GLY A 290 -1.76 -6.25 -5.34
C GLY A 290 -2.92 -7.03 -4.70
N GLY A 291 -4.13 -6.84 -5.25
CA GLY A 291 -5.33 -7.61 -4.89
C GLY A 291 -5.95 -7.27 -3.53
N VAL A 292 -5.41 -6.29 -2.79
CA VAL A 292 -6.02 -5.77 -1.56
C VAL A 292 -6.79 -4.50 -1.88
N ALA A 293 -6.12 -3.43 -2.31
CA ALA A 293 -6.75 -2.19 -2.74
C ALA A 293 -7.29 -2.31 -4.19
N PRO A 294 -8.28 -1.51 -4.61
CA PRO A 294 -8.61 -1.39 -6.03
C PRO A 294 -7.40 -0.88 -6.83
N THR A 295 -7.32 -1.29 -8.09
CA THR A 295 -6.21 -0.89 -8.97
C THR A 295 -6.28 0.60 -9.30
N LEU A 296 -5.17 1.17 -9.79
CA LEU A 296 -5.15 2.56 -10.29
C LEU A 296 -6.26 2.79 -11.32
N ALA A 297 -6.44 1.86 -12.26
CA ALA A 297 -7.47 1.96 -13.29
C ALA A 297 -8.89 2.03 -12.71
N GLU A 298 -9.20 1.22 -11.69
CA GLU A 298 -10.53 1.24 -11.07
C GLU A 298 -10.75 2.49 -10.21
N LEU A 299 -9.73 2.97 -9.48
CA LEU A 299 -9.83 4.22 -8.70
C LEU A 299 -9.98 5.45 -9.61
N GLU A 300 -9.28 5.49 -10.73
CA GLU A 300 -9.44 6.53 -11.75
C GLU A 300 -10.82 6.45 -12.41
N ALA A 301 -11.32 5.24 -12.70
CA ALA A 301 -12.68 5.07 -13.20
C ALA A 301 -13.72 5.55 -12.18
N TYR A 302 -13.53 5.29 -10.88
CA TYR A 302 -14.41 5.80 -9.82
C TYR A 302 -14.36 7.33 -9.73
N ALA A 303 -13.17 7.93 -9.78
CA ALA A 303 -13.00 9.38 -9.84
C ALA A 303 -13.73 9.98 -11.06
N VAL A 304 -13.62 9.36 -12.24
CA VAL A 304 -14.36 9.83 -13.45
C VAL A 304 -15.87 9.74 -13.26
N ARG A 305 -16.40 8.68 -12.63
CA ARG A 305 -17.83 8.60 -12.28
C ARG A 305 -18.25 9.70 -11.30
N LEU A 306 -17.32 10.18 -10.49
CA LEU A 306 -17.43 11.36 -9.63
C LEU A 306 -17.06 12.67 -10.37
N GLY A 307 -17.05 12.71 -11.69
CA GLY A 307 -16.88 13.95 -12.45
C GLY A 307 -15.47 14.54 -12.44
N PHE A 308 -14.45 13.79 -11.97
CA PHE A 308 -13.06 14.16 -12.23
C PHE A 308 -12.72 13.95 -13.72
N PRO A 309 -11.77 14.73 -14.29
CA PRO A 309 -11.41 14.59 -15.70
C PRO A 309 -10.79 13.22 -16.00
N LYS A 310 -11.20 12.63 -17.13
CA LYS A 310 -10.73 11.33 -17.62
C LYS A 310 -9.26 11.33 -18.03
N ASP A 311 -8.80 12.42 -18.66
CA ASP A 311 -7.44 12.53 -19.19
C ASP A 311 -6.39 12.81 -18.09
N GLY A 312 -6.76 12.64 -16.82
CA GLY A 312 -5.88 12.86 -15.68
C GLY A 312 -5.40 14.31 -15.57
N PHE A 313 -4.13 14.47 -15.22
CA PHE A 313 -3.47 15.77 -15.09
C PHE A 313 -2.81 16.14 -16.44
N PRO A 314 -3.26 17.21 -17.12
CA PRO A 314 -2.76 17.59 -18.46
C PRO A 314 -1.24 17.79 -18.54
N ASN A 315 -0.61 18.10 -17.40
CA ASN A 315 0.82 18.41 -17.27
C ASN A 315 1.65 17.30 -16.61
N ASP A 316 1.05 16.17 -16.19
CA ASP A 316 1.74 15.04 -15.53
C ASP A 316 1.57 13.74 -16.35
N ARG A 317 1.85 13.79 -17.66
CA ARG A 317 1.80 12.60 -18.54
C ARG A 317 2.87 11.58 -18.14
N PHE A 318 2.55 10.72 -17.18
CA PHE A 318 3.19 9.43 -16.95
C PHE A 318 2.66 8.45 -18.01
N PRO A 319 3.51 7.66 -18.68
CA PRO A 319 3.45 7.38 -20.10
C PRO A 319 2.30 6.40 -20.45
N ASN A 320 1.42 6.86 -21.32
CA ASN A 320 0.67 6.06 -22.31
C ASN A 320 0.23 6.93 -23.49
N ASP A 321 0.96 8.01 -23.77
CA ASP A 321 0.70 8.81 -24.96
C ASP A 321 1.25 8.03 -26.16
N SER A 322 0.32 7.53 -26.97
CA SER A 322 0.52 6.87 -28.26
C SER A 322 1.16 7.76 -29.33
N SER A 323 1.84 8.85 -28.95
CA SER A 323 2.49 9.82 -29.84
C SER A 323 3.82 9.35 -30.42
N GLY A 324 4.32 8.17 -30.05
CA GLY A 324 5.42 7.47 -30.75
C GLY A 324 6.82 8.10 -30.59
N ALA A 325 6.97 9.20 -29.85
CA ALA A 325 8.26 9.77 -29.49
C ALA A 325 8.67 9.32 -28.08
N ALA A 326 9.92 8.89 -27.90
CA ALA A 326 10.47 8.60 -26.56
C ALA A 326 10.42 9.90 -25.72
N PRO A 327 9.75 9.91 -24.56
CA PRO A 327 9.65 11.11 -23.75
C PRO A 327 11.04 11.53 -23.27
N ALA A 328 11.29 12.84 -23.27
CA ALA A 328 12.50 13.40 -22.66
C ALA A 328 12.62 12.93 -21.20
N PRO A 329 13.86 12.76 -20.70
CA PRO A 329 14.10 12.41 -19.30
C PRO A 329 13.34 13.35 -18.35
N ARG A 330 12.54 12.77 -17.47
CA ARG A 330 11.66 13.52 -16.56
C ARG A 330 11.68 12.93 -15.16
N VAL A 331 11.32 13.78 -14.21
CA VAL A 331 11.20 13.38 -12.81
C VAL A 331 9.92 13.93 -12.19
N ALA A 332 9.26 13.08 -11.40
CA ALA A 332 8.27 13.52 -10.42
C ALA A 332 8.82 13.27 -9.02
N HIS A 333 9.01 14.34 -8.26
CA HIS A 333 9.50 14.28 -6.88
C HIS A 333 8.36 14.58 -5.90
N PHE A 334 8.00 13.58 -5.10
CA PHE A 334 7.06 13.68 -4.00
C PHE A 334 7.86 13.82 -2.71
N ALA A 335 8.33 15.05 -2.46
CA ALA A 335 9.33 15.34 -1.44
C ALA A 335 8.86 15.05 -0.01
N ALA A 336 7.61 15.37 0.32
CA ALA A 336 7.05 15.14 1.65
C ALA A 336 6.83 13.63 1.90
N SER A 337 6.43 12.91 0.86
CA SER A 337 6.28 11.46 0.88
C SER A 337 7.60 10.70 0.82
N GLY A 338 8.65 11.34 0.27
CA GLY A 338 9.99 10.76 0.14
C GLY A 338 10.12 9.75 -1.00
N VAL A 339 9.44 9.97 -2.12
CA VAL A 339 9.52 9.11 -3.30
C VAL A 339 9.80 9.96 -4.53
N ALA A 340 10.64 9.44 -5.43
CA ALA A 340 10.81 10.01 -6.76
C ALA A 340 10.56 8.98 -7.85
N ARG A 341 9.95 9.42 -8.94
CA ARG A 341 9.75 8.65 -10.17
C ARG A 341 10.66 9.24 -11.25
N LEU A 342 11.61 8.45 -11.70
CA LEU A 342 12.54 8.76 -12.78
C LEU A 342 12.09 8.06 -14.05
N GLU A 343 12.06 8.77 -15.17
CA GLU A 343 11.66 8.19 -16.45
C GLU A 343 12.53 8.72 -17.58
N ALA A 344 13.06 7.82 -18.39
CA ALA A 344 13.75 8.13 -19.62
C ALA A 344 13.67 6.93 -20.57
N ALA A 345 13.70 7.18 -21.88
CA ALA A 345 13.46 6.15 -22.90
C ALA A 345 12.13 5.41 -22.64
N ASP A 346 12.17 4.10 -22.48
CA ASP A 346 11.03 3.24 -22.12
C ASP A 346 11.05 2.78 -20.65
N ALA A 347 11.99 3.29 -19.83
CA ALA A 347 12.17 2.84 -18.47
C ALA A 347 11.56 3.78 -17.43
N VAL A 348 11.10 3.17 -16.33
CA VAL A 348 10.59 3.85 -15.14
C VAL A 348 11.29 3.27 -13.92
N ALA A 349 12.00 4.12 -13.18
CA ALA A 349 12.54 3.78 -11.87
C ALA A 349 11.77 4.56 -10.78
N ILE A 350 11.18 3.84 -9.84
CA ILE A 350 10.54 4.42 -8.66
C ILE A 350 11.52 4.23 -7.51
N VAL A 351 11.99 5.31 -6.90
CA VAL A 351 13.06 5.30 -5.89
C VAL A 351 12.54 5.84 -4.56
N ASP A 352 12.89 5.15 -3.49
CA ASP A 352 12.66 5.63 -2.12
C ASP A 352 13.80 6.55 -1.70
N VAL A 353 13.47 7.77 -1.32
CA VAL A 353 14.39 8.78 -0.75
C VAL A 353 13.80 9.34 0.55
N GLY A 354 12.98 8.53 1.22
CA GLY A 354 12.17 8.95 2.35
C GLY A 354 12.57 8.36 3.69
N GLU A 355 12.12 9.03 4.74
CA GLU A 355 11.96 8.43 6.06
C GLU A 355 11.03 7.20 6.01
N VAL A 356 11.19 6.29 6.99
CA VAL A 356 10.38 5.06 7.10
C VAL A 356 8.89 5.26 7.40
N GLY A 357 8.42 6.51 7.52
CA GLY A 357 7.05 6.86 7.91
C GLY A 357 6.97 7.55 9.28
N PRO A 358 5.76 7.77 9.84
CA PRO A 358 5.57 8.50 11.09
C PRO A 358 6.23 7.77 12.27
N ASP A 359 7.01 8.49 13.05
CA ASP A 359 7.75 7.93 14.19
C ASP A 359 6.84 7.23 15.21
N TYR A 360 5.64 7.75 15.41
CA TYR A 360 4.66 7.25 16.37
C TYR A 360 3.83 6.06 15.87
N LEU A 361 3.92 5.73 14.56
CA LEU A 361 3.14 4.67 13.92
C LEU A 361 3.86 4.00 12.73
N PRO A 362 5.08 3.45 12.88
CA PRO A 362 5.79 2.77 11.78
C PRO A 362 5.34 1.31 11.62
N GLY A 363 4.03 1.06 11.70
CA GLY A 363 3.48 -0.30 11.69
C GLY A 363 3.80 -1.04 10.41
N HIS A 364 3.63 -0.34 9.29
CA HIS A 364 3.78 -0.84 7.93
C HIS A 364 5.18 -0.63 7.34
N ALA A 365 6.07 0.03 8.08
CA ALA A 365 7.40 0.39 7.64
C ALA A 365 8.33 -0.82 7.46
N HIS A 366 9.13 -0.82 6.41
CA HIS A 366 10.22 -1.78 6.22
C HIS A 366 11.56 -1.10 6.53
N ALA A 367 12.64 -1.88 6.47
CA ALA A 367 14.01 -1.39 6.51
C ALA A 367 14.55 -1.21 5.08
N ASP A 368 13.78 -0.55 4.23
CA ASP A 368 13.97 -0.46 2.78
C ASP A 368 14.50 0.89 2.30
N THR A 369 14.98 1.73 3.22
CA THR A 369 15.53 3.06 2.93
C THR A 369 16.53 3.03 1.76
N LEU A 370 16.31 3.88 0.75
CA LEU A 370 17.07 3.93 -0.51
C LEU A 370 16.92 2.70 -1.42
N SER A 371 15.83 1.93 -1.26
CA SER A 371 15.43 0.93 -2.25
C SER A 371 14.83 1.56 -3.49
N PHE A 372 14.68 0.77 -4.55
CA PHE A 372 13.98 1.17 -5.76
C PHE A 372 13.39 -0.03 -6.50
N GLU A 373 12.50 0.24 -7.44
CA GLU A 373 11.99 -0.73 -8.41
C GLU A 373 12.17 -0.18 -9.83
N LEU A 374 12.39 -1.07 -10.80
CA LEU A 374 12.65 -0.72 -12.20
C LEU A 374 11.70 -1.50 -13.12
N SER A 375 11.03 -0.78 -14.01
CA SER A 375 10.29 -1.33 -15.13
C SER A 375 10.83 -0.83 -16.46
N ILE A 376 10.74 -1.66 -17.48
CA ILE A 376 11.05 -1.33 -18.87
C ILE A 376 9.79 -1.64 -19.69
N GLY A 377 9.19 -0.60 -20.27
CA GLY A 377 7.80 -0.65 -20.71
C GLY A 377 6.89 -1.06 -19.55
N ALA A 378 5.94 -1.96 -19.82
CA ALA A 378 5.07 -2.54 -18.79
C ALA A 378 5.72 -3.71 -18.02
N ARG A 379 6.97 -4.06 -18.30
CA ARG A 379 7.64 -5.23 -17.73
C ARG A 379 8.46 -4.83 -16.50
N ARG A 380 8.09 -5.36 -15.33
CA ARG A 380 8.90 -5.21 -14.11
C ARG A 380 10.19 -6.00 -14.24
N VAL A 381 11.31 -5.37 -13.95
CA VAL A 381 12.65 -5.98 -14.01
C VAL A 381 13.20 -6.16 -12.60
N LEU A 382 13.27 -5.08 -11.82
CA LEU A 382 13.70 -5.11 -10.41
C LEU A 382 12.51 -4.78 -9.53
N VAL A 383 12.25 -5.62 -8.54
CA VAL A 383 11.08 -5.54 -7.65
C VAL A 383 11.51 -5.65 -6.19
N ASN A 384 10.77 -5.05 -5.26
CA ASN A 384 10.90 -5.44 -3.85
C ASN A 384 10.17 -6.77 -3.61
N SER A 385 10.50 -7.47 -2.53
CA SER A 385 9.95 -8.79 -2.24
C SER A 385 8.44 -8.83 -1.97
N GLY A 386 7.79 -7.70 -1.70
CA GLY A 386 6.38 -7.63 -1.28
C GLY A 386 6.13 -8.33 0.07
N ILE A 387 4.85 -8.59 0.39
CA ILE A 387 4.46 -9.24 1.65
C ILE A 387 3.45 -10.38 1.42
N SER A 388 3.71 -11.54 2.02
CA SER A 388 2.80 -12.70 1.91
C SER A 388 1.88 -12.85 3.11
N GLN A 389 2.22 -12.25 4.25
CA GLN A 389 1.48 -12.37 5.50
C GLN A 389 1.81 -11.23 6.47
N TYR A 390 0.91 -10.99 7.42
CA TYR A 390 1.27 -10.30 8.66
C TYR A 390 1.71 -11.31 9.72
N GLY A 391 2.19 -10.81 10.87
CA GLY A 391 2.45 -11.64 12.05
C GLY A 391 3.85 -11.47 12.62
N LEU A 392 4.32 -12.49 13.35
CA LEU A 392 5.62 -12.48 14.04
C LEU A 392 6.59 -13.55 13.50
N GLY A 393 6.20 -14.23 12.42
CA GLY A 393 7.00 -15.31 11.84
C GLY A 393 8.31 -14.82 11.21
N PRO A 394 9.32 -15.71 11.07
CA PRO A 394 10.60 -15.38 10.43
C PRO A 394 10.43 -14.78 9.04
N GLU A 395 9.47 -15.29 8.27
CA GLU A 395 9.15 -14.82 6.93
C GLU A 395 8.73 -13.34 6.91
N ARG A 396 7.86 -12.93 7.84
CA ARG A 396 7.44 -11.54 7.98
C ARG A 396 8.62 -10.64 8.34
N LEU A 397 9.49 -11.09 9.24
CA LEU A 397 10.69 -10.32 9.60
C LEU A 397 11.65 -10.21 8.42
N ARG A 398 11.83 -11.28 7.64
CA ARG A 398 12.65 -11.26 6.42
C ARG A 398 12.09 -10.27 5.39
N GLN A 399 10.80 -10.31 5.08
CA GLN A 399 10.15 -9.38 4.13
C GLN A 399 10.29 -7.90 4.53
N ARG A 400 10.38 -7.61 5.83
CA ARG A 400 10.60 -6.26 6.35
C ARG A 400 12.08 -5.85 6.38
N GLY A 401 13.02 -6.78 6.31
CA GLY A 401 14.45 -6.54 6.45
C GLY A 401 15.10 -6.05 5.16
N THR A 402 16.19 -5.31 5.28
CA THR A 402 16.89 -4.62 4.18
C THR A 402 17.35 -5.55 3.07
N ALA A 403 17.73 -6.79 3.41
CA ALA A 403 18.16 -7.78 2.42
C ALA A 403 17.04 -8.27 1.47
N ALA A 404 15.77 -7.92 1.76
CA ALA A 404 14.61 -8.25 0.94
C ALA A 404 14.21 -7.14 -0.05
N HIS A 405 15.05 -6.10 -0.14
CA HIS A 405 14.85 -4.90 -0.95
C HIS A 405 16.07 -4.64 -1.83
N ASN A 406 15.91 -3.77 -2.82
CA ASN A 406 16.98 -3.38 -3.73
C ASN A 406 17.84 -2.28 -3.10
N THR A 407 18.55 -2.56 -2.00
CA THR A 407 19.39 -1.59 -1.26
C THR A 407 20.57 -2.30 -0.59
N VAL A 408 21.34 -1.58 0.24
CA VAL A 408 22.59 -2.05 0.84
C VAL A 408 22.40 -2.52 2.27
N THR A 409 23.01 -3.66 2.62
CA THR A 409 23.26 -4.06 4.02
C THR A 409 24.73 -3.87 4.38
N ILE A 410 25.02 -3.47 5.61
CA ILE A 410 26.38 -3.44 6.17
C ILE A 410 26.49 -4.48 7.29
N ALA A 411 27.43 -5.42 7.16
CA ALA A 411 27.61 -6.55 8.08
C ALA A 411 26.31 -7.36 8.30
N GLY A 412 25.51 -7.50 7.23
CA GLY A 412 24.23 -8.21 7.24
C GLY A 412 23.12 -7.56 8.07
N ALA A 413 23.32 -6.33 8.55
CA ALA A 413 22.35 -5.63 9.38
C ALA A 413 21.35 -4.83 8.54
N ASP A 414 20.14 -4.66 9.08
CA ASP A 414 19.11 -3.79 8.49
C ASP A 414 19.43 -2.29 8.69
N SER A 415 18.96 -1.43 7.79
CA SER A 415 19.03 0.04 7.90
C SER A 415 18.21 0.57 9.08
N SER A 416 17.06 -0.07 9.34
CA SER A 416 16.17 0.21 10.47
C SER A 416 15.89 -1.06 11.26
N GLU A 417 15.72 -0.97 12.58
CA GLU A 417 15.48 -2.13 13.43
C GLU A 417 14.00 -2.55 13.42
N VAL A 418 13.59 -3.28 12.37
CA VAL A 418 12.31 -4.00 12.32
C VAL A 418 12.40 -5.25 13.21
N TRP A 419 11.56 -5.37 14.23
CA TRP A 419 11.72 -6.44 15.24
C TRP A 419 10.44 -7.15 15.67
N GLY A 420 9.31 -6.78 15.06
CA GLY A 420 8.03 -7.46 15.22
C GLY A 420 7.15 -7.26 14.00
N GLY A 421 5.89 -7.68 14.08
CA GLY A 421 4.95 -7.59 12.96
C GLY A 421 4.62 -6.16 12.54
N PHE A 422 4.58 -5.26 13.53
CA PHE A 422 4.26 -3.84 13.36
C PHE A 422 5.15 -2.95 14.26
N ARG A 423 6.43 -3.29 14.41
CA ARG A 423 7.33 -2.61 15.36
C ARG A 423 8.69 -2.29 14.75
N VAL A 424 9.07 -1.03 14.88
CA VAL A 424 10.38 -0.49 14.52
C VAL A 424 11.01 0.21 15.73
N ALA A 425 12.27 -0.09 16.01
CA ALA A 425 13.04 0.53 17.09
C ALA A 425 13.88 1.71 16.56
N ARG A 426 15.19 1.58 16.37
CA ARG A 426 15.99 2.62 15.70
C ARG A 426 15.62 2.68 14.21
N ARG A 427 15.63 3.89 13.63
CA ARG A 427 15.24 4.17 12.25
C ARG A 427 16.42 4.81 11.53
N ALA A 428 16.61 4.48 10.27
CA ALA A 428 17.46 5.27 9.39
C ALA A 428 16.83 6.66 9.19
N ARG A 429 17.63 7.72 9.32
CA ARG A 429 17.23 9.08 8.96
C ARG A 429 17.86 9.47 7.65
N VAL A 430 17.06 10.07 6.76
CA VAL A 430 17.47 10.45 5.42
C VAL A 430 17.90 11.90 5.38
N SER A 431 18.96 12.18 4.63
CA SER A 431 19.50 13.50 4.37
C SER A 431 20.10 13.58 2.96
N GLY A 432 20.50 14.78 2.53
CA GLY A 432 21.19 14.96 1.24
C GLY A 432 20.34 14.59 0.02
N VAL A 433 19.01 14.66 0.14
CA VAL A 433 18.09 14.35 -0.97
C VAL A 433 18.24 15.39 -2.08
N ALA A 434 18.55 14.92 -3.28
CA ALA A 434 18.65 15.76 -4.46
C ALA A 434 17.99 15.03 -5.64
N VAL A 435 17.03 15.68 -6.28
CA VAL A 435 16.24 15.11 -7.38
C VAL A 435 16.15 16.14 -8.50
N GLY A 436 16.36 15.73 -9.75
CA GLY A 436 16.30 16.63 -10.89
C GLY A 436 16.50 15.93 -12.22
N SER A 437 16.40 16.69 -13.31
CA SER A 437 16.66 16.21 -14.66
C SER A 437 17.39 17.25 -15.51
N THR A 438 17.97 16.78 -16.60
CA THR A 438 18.52 17.54 -17.72
C THR A 438 17.81 17.10 -19.01
N GLU A 439 18.24 17.61 -20.17
CA GLU A 439 17.73 17.15 -21.47
C GLU A 439 18.10 15.68 -21.77
N HIS A 440 19.12 15.12 -21.10
CA HIS A 440 19.69 13.80 -21.43
C HIS A 440 19.52 12.74 -20.32
N GLU A 441 19.33 13.16 -19.07
CA GLU A 441 19.19 12.26 -17.94
C GLU A 441 18.27 12.81 -16.84
N CYS A 442 17.71 11.91 -16.04
CA CYS A 442 17.07 12.24 -14.77
C CYS A 442 17.80 11.52 -13.63
N ARG A 443 17.81 12.14 -12.45
CA ARG A 443 18.59 11.67 -11.31
C ARG A 443 17.89 11.88 -9.98
N ALA A 444 18.21 10.98 -9.06
CA ALA A 444 17.89 11.10 -7.65
C ALA A 444 19.11 10.69 -6.82
N ARG A 445 19.24 11.25 -5.62
CA ARG A 445 20.26 10.88 -4.64
C ARG A 445 19.68 11.03 -3.23
N GLY A 446 20.12 10.18 -2.32
CA GLY A 446 19.84 10.32 -0.89
C GLY A 446 20.91 9.64 -0.04
N THR A 447 21.03 10.06 1.21
CA THR A 447 21.93 9.49 2.21
C THR A 447 21.13 9.09 3.44
N HIS A 448 21.45 7.98 4.09
CA HIS A 448 20.86 7.64 5.37
C HIS A 448 21.90 7.23 6.43
N ASP A 449 21.55 7.39 7.71
CA ASP A 449 22.46 7.17 8.83
C ASP A 449 22.23 5.87 9.63
N GLY A 450 21.32 5.01 9.15
CA GLY A 450 20.90 3.80 9.84
C GLY A 450 22.02 2.87 10.35
N PHE A 451 23.19 2.86 9.71
CA PHE A 451 24.32 2.01 10.08
C PHE A 451 25.28 2.61 11.12
N ARG A 452 25.17 3.91 11.47
CA ARG A 452 26.03 4.56 12.50
C ARG A 452 25.98 3.90 13.87
N ARG A 453 24.93 3.11 14.13
CA ARG A 453 24.75 2.34 15.37
C ARG A 453 25.64 1.09 15.45
N LEU A 454 26.21 0.66 14.33
CA LEU A 454 27.08 -0.52 14.26
C LEU A 454 28.52 -0.10 14.59
N SER A 455 29.27 -0.98 15.25
CA SER A 455 30.69 -0.74 15.45
C SER A 455 31.40 -0.72 14.10
N GLY A 456 32.07 0.39 13.78
CA GLY A 456 32.70 0.60 12.47
C GLY A 456 31.72 0.84 11.31
N GLY A 457 30.44 1.08 11.58
CA GLY A 457 29.44 1.48 10.58
C GLY A 457 29.27 3.00 10.49
N GLY A 458 28.68 3.46 9.40
CA GLY A 458 28.49 4.89 9.12
C GLY A 458 27.21 5.16 8.35
N THR A 459 27.29 5.99 7.32
CA THR A 459 26.18 6.30 6.42
C THR A 459 26.22 5.43 5.15
N HIS A 460 25.07 5.36 4.48
CA HIS A 460 24.94 4.83 3.12
C HIS A 460 24.32 5.92 2.25
N THR A 461 24.99 6.26 1.16
CA THR A 461 24.52 7.19 0.14
C THR A 461 24.28 6.44 -1.15
N ARG A 462 23.15 6.70 -1.78
CA ARG A 462 22.81 6.13 -3.08
C ARG A 462 22.43 7.23 -4.06
N GLY A 463 22.92 7.11 -5.29
CA GLY A 463 22.47 7.89 -6.44
C GLY A 463 21.95 6.99 -7.56
N TRP A 464 20.95 7.48 -8.29
CA TRP A 464 20.42 6.90 -9.51
C TRP A 464 20.52 7.94 -10.63
N VAL A 465 21.02 7.52 -11.79
CA VAL A 465 21.07 8.33 -13.01
C VAL A 465 20.48 7.51 -14.15
N LEU A 466 19.31 7.91 -14.63
CA LEU A 466 18.58 7.25 -15.70
C LEU A 466 18.65 8.12 -16.97
N SER A 467 19.32 7.61 -18.01
CA SER A 467 19.52 8.34 -19.26
C SER A 467 18.58 7.86 -20.38
N GLY A 468 18.41 8.71 -21.41
CA GLY A 468 17.69 8.35 -22.63
C GLY A 468 18.38 7.29 -23.50
N GLU A 469 19.59 6.85 -23.13
CA GLU A 469 20.39 5.84 -23.86
C GLU A 469 20.13 4.41 -23.35
N CYS A 470 18.97 4.15 -22.78
CA CYS A 470 18.60 2.87 -22.20
C CYS A 470 19.59 2.39 -21.11
N LEU A 471 20.02 3.32 -20.26
CA LEU A 471 21.01 3.08 -19.21
C LEU A 471 20.56 3.65 -17.87
N LEU A 472 20.56 2.80 -16.85
CA LEU A 472 20.46 3.20 -15.43
C LEU A 472 21.82 2.98 -14.76
N THR A 473 22.37 4.02 -14.16
CA THR A 473 23.56 3.91 -13.30
C THR A 473 23.16 4.10 -11.84
N VAL A 474 23.49 3.13 -10.99
CA VAL A 474 23.31 3.19 -9.53
C VAL A 474 24.67 3.30 -8.86
N ILE A 475 24.84 4.30 -8.00
CA ILE A 475 26.09 4.57 -7.30
C ILE A 475 25.83 4.46 -5.81
N ASP A 476 26.48 3.49 -5.17
CA ASP A 476 26.46 3.29 -3.72
C ASP A 476 27.77 3.75 -3.10
N GLU A 477 27.68 4.56 -2.05
CA GLU A 477 28.81 4.97 -1.21
C GLU A 477 28.50 4.61 0.24
N VAL A 478 29.40 3.88 0.89
CA VAL A 478 29.27 3.50 2.30
C VAL A 478 30.42 4.04 3.15
N GLU A 479 30.07 4.62 4.31
CA GLU A 479 31.04 4.94 5.34
C GLU A 479 31.13 3.78 6.34
N GLY A 480 32.34 3.24 6.50
CA GLY A 480 32.56 2.07 7.34
C GLY A 480 32.01 0.77 6.73
N GLY A 481 32.54 -0.37 7.21
CA GLY A 481 32.06 -1.70 6.81
C GLY A 481 32.93 -2.41 5.78
N ASP A 482 33.72 -3.38 6.24
CA ASP A 482 34.46 -4.33 5.39
C ASP A 482 33.54 -5.44 4.80
N GLN A 483 32.21 -5.24 4.84
CA GLN A 483 31.17 -6.23 4.54
C GLN A 483 29.87 -5.56 4.04
N ALA A 484 29.97 -4.64 3.09
CA ALA A 484 28.80 -4.09 2.42
C ALA A 484 28.36 -5.00 1.25
N GLU A 485 27.05 -5.21 1.14
CA GLU A 485 26.42 -5.96 0.06
C GLU A 485 25.22 -5.16 -0.48
N SER A 486 25.17 -4.91 -1.78
CA SER A 486 24.01 -4.34 -2.48
C SER A 486 23.15 -5.48 -3.04
N HIS A 487 21.86 -5.47 -2.73
CA HIS A 487 20.92 -6.53 -3.07
C HIS A 487 20.08 -6.14 -4.29
N TRP A 488 19.81 -7.12 -5.17
CA TRP A 488 19.15 -6.90 -6.47
C TRP A 488 18.18 -8.04 -6.74
N HIS A 489 16.88 -7.79 -6.67
CA HIS A 489 15.82 -8.79 -6.79
C HIS A 489 15.14 -8.63 -8.13
N PHE A 490 15.31 -9.63 -8.99
CA PHE A 490 14.67 -9.63 -10.31
C PHE A 490 13.24 -10.13 -10.20
N ALA A 491 12.36 -9.65 -11.08
CA ALA A 491 11.00 -10.16 -11.17
C ALA A 491 11.00 -11.68 -11.45
N PRO A 492 9.99 -12.45 -10.99
CA PRO A 492 9.87 -13.86 -11.34
C PRO A 492 9.92 -14.08 -12.86
N GLY A 493 10.63 -15.12 -13.29
CA GLY A 493 10.84 -15.45 -14.71
C GLY A 493 12.21 -15.05 -15.26
N PHE A 494 12.95 -14.16 -14.60
CA PHE A 494 14.32 -13.85 -14.98
C PHE A 494 15.31 -14.96 -14.61
N GLU A 495 16.11 -15.37 -15.58
CA GLU A 495 17.29 -16.22 -15.42
C GLU A 495 18.55 -15.34 -15.37
N LEU A 496 19.46 -15.66 -14.45
CA LEU A 496 20.69 -14.91 -14.20
C LEU A 496 21.91 -15.77 -14.53
N SER A 497 22.85 -15.21 -15.28
CA SER A 497 24.13 -15.83 -15.60
C SER A 497 25.28 -14.85 -15.39
N LEU A 498 26.32 -15.27 -14.69
CA LEU A 498 27.56 -14.51 -14.58
C LEU A 498 28.32 -14.55 -15.91
N GLY A 499 28.92 -13.42 -16.28
CA GLY A 499 29.87 -13.36 -17.37
C GLY A 499 31.19 -14.05 -17.04
N SER A 500 32.12 -14.06 -18.00
CA SER A 500 33.50 -14.47 -17.74
C SER A 500 34.21 -13.54 -16.76
N ASP A 501 33.83 -12.26 -16.77
CA ASP A 501 34.18 -11.27 -15.75
C ASP A 501 33.14 -11.36 -14.60
N PRO A 502 33.57 -11.63 -13.35
CA PRO A 502 32.66 -11.68 -12.19
C PRO A 502 31.99 -10.34 -11.86
N ALA A 503 32.44 -9.24 -12.47
CA ALA A 503 31.79 -7.94 -12.41
C ALA A 503 30.62 -7.79 -13.41
N CYS A 504 30.45 -8.73 -14.34
CA CYS A 504 29.38 -8.72 -15.34
C CYS A 504 28.31 -9.77 -15.02
N LEU A 505 27.05 -9.34 -15.02
CA LEU A 505 25.87 -10.18 -14.83
C LEU A 505 24.90 -9.95 -15.99
N LEU A 506 24.41 -11.04 -16.58
CA LEU A 506 23.34 -11.02 -17.56
C LEU A 506 22.06 -11.55 -16.90
N ALA A 507 20.94 -10.87 -17.13
CA ALA A 507 19.62 -11.30 -16.71
C ALA A 507 18.65 -11.26 -17.90
N THR A 508 17.88 -12.33 -18.12
CA THR A 508 16.88 -12.37 -19.19
C THR A 508 15.66 -13.17 -18.78
N ASP A 509 14.48 -12.77 -19.27
CA ASP A 509 13.24 -13.53 -19.16
C ASP A 509 12.78 -14.10 -20.51
N GLY A 510 13.66 -14.09 -21.52
CA GLY A 510 13.40 -14.50 -22.90
C GLY A 510 12.85 -13.39 -23.80
N GLU A 511 12.30 -12.31 -23.26
CA GLU A 511 11.83 -11.16 -24.04
C GLU A 511 12.76 -9.96 -23.93
N ILE A 512 13.28 -9.70 -22.74
CA ILE A 512 14.27 -8.64 -22.49
C ILE A 512 15.57 -9.23 -21.98
N THR A 513 16.69 -8.61 -22.38
CA THR A 513 18.00 -8.88 -21.81
C THR A 513 18.50 -7.62 -21.12
N VAL A 514 18.92 -7.79 -19.87
CA VAL A 514 19.49 -6.74 -19.03
C VAL A 514 20.92 -7.13 -18.68
N GLU A 515 21.85 -6.23 -18.94
CA GLU A 515 23.27 -6.40 -18.64
C GLU A 515 23.66 -5.46 -17.50
N LEU A 516 24.22 -6.03 -16.44
CA LEU A 516 24.68 -5.31 -15.26
C LEU A 516 26.20 -5.41 -15.16
N LYS A 517 26.88 -4.27 -15.16
CA LYS A 517 28.32 -4.18 -14.96
C LYS A 517 28.63 -3.46 -13.66
N ALA A 518 29.40 -4.09 -12.79
CA ALA A 518 29.83 -3.55 -11.52
C ALA A 518 31.26 -2.98 -11.59
N GLU A 519 31.47 -1.80 -11.03
CA GLU A 519 32.78 -1.25 -10.73
C GLU A 519 32.93 -1.21 -9.20
N GLY A 520 33.99 -1.84 -8.69
CA GLY A 520 34.24 -1.92 -7.24
C GLY A 520 33.43 -3.00 -6.50
N ALA A 521 32.81 -3.94 -7.21
CA ALA A 521 32.11 -5.08 -6.62
C ALA A 521 32.15 -6.32 -7.52
N GLU A 522 31.92 -7.48 -6.91
CA GLU A 522 31.73 -8.76 -7.61
C GLU A 522 30.32 -9.30 -7.37
N TRP A 523 29.75 -9.93 -8.40
CA TRP A 523 28.40 -10.48 -8.32
C TRP A 523 28.37 -11.90 -7.73
N ARG A 524 27.32 -12.17 -6.97
CA ARG A 524 26.89 -13.51 -6.60
C ARG A 524 25.40 -13.67 -6.89
N VAL A 525 25.05 -14.75 -7.59
CA VAL A 525 23.65 -15.13 -7.83
C VAL A 525 23.16 -16.02 -6.70
N THR A 526 21.94 -15.76 -6.24
CA THR A 526 21.22 -16.53 -5.24
C THR A 526 19.73 -16.58 -5.58
N ARG A 527 18.94 -17.24 -4.74
CA ARG A 527 17.48 -17.29 -4.84
C ARG A 527 16.83 -16.43 -3.76
N SER A 528 15.65 -15.93 -4.06
CA SER A 528 14.79 -15.21 -3.12
C SER A 528 13.33 -15.60 -3.38
N THR A 529 12.41 -14.88 -2.75
CA THR A 529 10.98 -15.02 -2.99
C THR A 529 10.33 -13.65 -3.19
N TYR A 530 9.38 -13.60 -4.12
CA TYR A 530 8.54 -12.45 -4.42
C TYR A 530 7.08 -12.76 -4.07
N SER A 531 6.45 -11.87 -3.30
CA SER A 531 5.10 -12.03 -2.76
C SER A 531 4.18 -10.93 -3.31
N PRO A 532 3.58 -11.13 -4.50
CA PRO A 532 2.76 -10.09 -5.15
C PRO A 532 1.39 -9.88 -4.52
N ARG A 533 0.96 -10.83 -3.70
CA ARG A 533 -0.34 -10.87 -3.00
C ARG A 533 -0.15 -11.60 -1.67
N PHE A 534 -1.01 -11.31 -0.70
CA PHE A 534 -1.08 -12.12 0.53
C PHE A 534 -1.32 -13.60 0.20
N GLY A 535 -0.69 -14.52 0.92
CA GLY A 535 -0.80 -15.96 0.69
C GLY A 535 -0.04 -16.49 -0.55
N VAL A 536 0.59 -15.62 -1.35
CA VAL A 536 1.37 -16.01 -2.54
C VAL A 536 2.85 -15.75 -2.30
N SER A 537 3.68 -16.74 -2.63
CA SER A 537 5.14 -16.62 -2.62
C SER A 537 5.70 -17.34 -3.85
N LEU A 538 6.31 -16.57 -4.74
CA LEU A 538 6.89 -17.05 -5.99
C LEU A 538 8.42 -17.05 -5.86
N PRO A 539 9.12 -18.08 -6.36
CA PRO A 539 10.56 -18.04 -6.45
C PRO A 539 11.00 -16.93 -7.42
N ASN A 540 12.05 -16.20 -7.07
CA ASN A 540 12.70 -15.28 -8.00
C ASN A 540 14.23 -15.32 -7.87
N ALA A 541 14.90 -14.83 -8.90
CA ALA A 541 16.34 -14.72 -8.92
C ALA A 541 16.79 -13.44 -8.19
N LYS A 542 17.90 -13.55 -7.46
CA LYS A 542 18.50 -12.43 -6.74
C LYS A 542 19.99 -12.38 -7.05
N ALA A 543 20.51 -11.20 -7.31
CA ALA A 543 21.93 -10.93 -7.35
C ALA A 543 22.37 -10.13 -6.11
N VAL A 544 23.60 -10.35 -5.68
CA VAL A 544 24.25 -9.62 -4.59
C VAL A 544 25.58 -9.12 -5.09
N ALA A 545 25.77 -7.80 -5.10
CA ALA A 545 27.05 -7.17 -5.40
C ALA A 545 27.80 -6.99 -4.08
N ARG A 546 28.89 -7.74 -3.89
CA ARG A 546 29.75 -7.61 -2.72
C ARG A 546 30.79 -6.53 -2.96
N PHE A 547 30.87 -5.58 -2.04
CA PHE A 547 31.74 -4.42 -2.19
C PHE A 547 33.21 -4.83 -2.03
N SER A 548 34.05 -4.39 -2.96
CA SER A 548 35.50 -4.47 -2.91
C SER A 548 36.14 -3.18 -2.37
N GLY A 549 35.34 -2.12 -2.22
CA GLY A 549 35.74 -0.82 -1.69
C GLY A 549 34.56 -0.06 -1.08
N ARG A 550 34.70 1.25 -0.85
CA ARG A 550 33.63 2.08 -0.26
C ARG A 550 32.60 2.58 -1.27
N THR A 551 32.94 2.55 -2.55
CA THR A 551 32.10 3.04 -3.63
C THR A 551 31.90 1.92 -4.63
N VAL A 552 30.66 1.69 -5.00
CA VAL A 552 30.26 0.75 -6.05
C VAL A 552 29.44 1.50 -7.08
N ARG A 553 29.77 1.32 -8.36
CA ARG A 553 28.94 1.79 -9.47
C ARG A 553 28.41 0.59 -10.22
N ILE A 554 27.10 0.52 -10.43
CA ILE A 554 26.44 -0.52 -11.19
C ILE A 554 25.74 0.13 -12.38
N SER A 555 26.17 -0.22 -13.58
CA SER A 555 25.57 0.21 -14.84
C SER A 555 24.66 -0.88 -15.37
N ILE A 556 23.42 -0.52 -15.70
CA ILE A 556 22.34 -1.43 -16.11
C ILE A 556 21.87 -1.00 -17.49
N GLY A 557 22.33 -1.70 -18.52
CA GLY A 557 21.86 -1.54 -19.89
C GLY A 557 20.80 -2.57 -20.23
N TRP A 558 19.86 -2.22 -21.10
CA TRP A 558 18.86 -3.17 -21.58
C TRP A 558 18.63 -3.10 -23.08
N ARG A 559 18.18 -4.23 -23.61
CA ARG A 559 17.78 -4.39 -25.01
C ARG A 559 16.72 -5.48 -25.15
N PRO A 560 15.84 -5.40 -26.16
CA PRO A 560 14.99 -6.52 -26.53
C PRO A 560 15.84 -7.75 -26.85
N CYS A 561 15.37 -8.94 -26.51
CA CYS A 561 15.94 -10.18 -27.03
C CYS A 561 15.76 -10.19 -28.55
N ALA A 562 16.79 -10.62 -29.28
CA ALA A 562 16.63 -10.85 -30.71
C ALA A 562 15.52 -11.89 -30.89
N SER A 563 14.39 -11.50 -31.49
CA SER A 563 13.37 -12.47 -31.88
C SER A 563 14.05 -13.55 -32.68
N SER A 564 13.92 -14.82 -32.28
CA SER A 564 14.31 -15.93 -33.14
C SER A 564 13.51 -15.77 -34.43
N SER A 565 14.11 -15.18 -35.45
CA SER A 565 13.54 -15.12 -36.78
C SER A 565 13.29 -16.57 -37.15
N SER A 566 12.01 -16.94 -37.22
CA SER A 566 11.58 -18.16 -37.88
C SER A 566 12.34 -18.21 -39.20
N GLN A 567 13.29 -19.13 -39.32
CA GLN A 567 13.85 -19.49 -40.59
C GLN A 567 12.69 -20.01 -41.43
N THR A 568 12.05 -19.12 -42.18
CA THR A 568 11.21 -19.47 -43.30
C THR A 568 12.19 -20.09 -44.30
N THR A 569 12.39 -21.39 -44.19
CA THR A 569 13.08 -22.19 -45.19
C THR A 569 12.33 -22.00 -46.49
N SER A 570 12.88 -21.17 -47.37
CA SER A 570 12.54 -21.13 -48.79
C SER A 570 12.91 -22.49 -49.39
N ARG A 571 11.97 -23.44 -49.36
CA ARG A 571 12.03 -24.58 -50.26
C ARG A 571 11.57 -24.11 -51.63
N GLN A 572 12.54 -23.76 -52.47
CA GLN A 572 12.41 -23.91 -53.91
C GLN A 572 12.20 -25.39 -54.22
N ARG A 573 11.06 -25.72 -54.84
CA ARG A 573 10.96 -26.53 -56.06
C ARG A 573 9.54 -26.48 -56.58
#